data_AF-A0A378U5I8-F1
#
_entry.id   AF-A0A378U5I8-F1
#
_cell.length_a   1.000
_cell.length_b   1.000
_cell.length_c   1.000
_cell.angle_alpha   90.00
_cell.angle_beta   90.00
_cell.angle_gamma   90.00
#
_symmetry.space_group_name_H-M   'P 1'
#
loop_
_entity.id
_entity.type
_entity.pdbx_description
1 polymer ?
#
loop_
_entity_poly.entity_id
_entity_poly.type
_entity_poly.pdbx_seq_one_letter_code
_entity_poly.pdbx_strand_id
1 'polypeptide(L)'
;MTAEPLRVDMAALGSLRDVLDAHSTDLSAVATSLQSTQSSQDALGPIGERFMTALHAAIGTHIDAVTAASVRVGAGAVNAGANASSYDVAGQQAAARLPRV
;
A
#
# COMPACT_ATOMS: atom_id res chain seq x y z
N MET A 1 33.04 21.16 -6.48
CA MET A 1 31.88 20.61 -5.77
C MET A 1 31.50 19.32 -6.48
N THR A 2 32.06 18.19 -6.05
CA THR A 2 31.80 16.88 -6.66
C THR A 2 30.42 16.41 -6.24
N ALA A 3 29.51 16.25 -7.19
CA ALA A 3 28.21 15.66 -6.93
C ALA A 3 28.42 14.22 -6.44
N GLU A 4 28.03 13.96 -5.19
CA GLU A 4 28.00 12.62 -4.64
C GLU A 4 27.04 11.77 -5.49
N PRO A 5 27.49 10.66 -6.09
CA PRO A 5 26.62 9.84 -6.92
C PRO A 5 25.54 9.23 -6.04
N LEU A 6 24.30 9.64 -6.29
CA LEU A 6 23.11 9.10 -5.64
C LEU A 6 23.03 7.60 -5.99
N ARG A 7 23.61 6.74 -5.14
CA ARG A 7 23.51 5.29 -5.26
C ARG A 7 22.10 4.89 -4.86
N VAL A 8 21.23 4.73 -5.85
CA VAL A 8 19.90 4.20 -5.63
C VAL A 8 20.01 2.68 -5.53
N ASP A 9 19.69 2.14 -4.35
CA ASP A 9 19.61 0.71 -4.15
C ASP A 9 18.31 0.16 -4.76
N MET A 10 18.44 -0.37 -5.97
CA MET A 10 17.36 -0.97 -6.75
C MET A 10 16.75 -2.21 -6.07
N ALA A 11 17.55 -2.96 -5.31
CA ALA A 11 17.06 -4.12 -4.56
C ALA A 11 16.22 -3.67 -3.37
N ALA A 12 16.62 -2.60 -2.68
CA ALA A 12 15.83 -1.99 -1.62
C ALA A 12 14.50 -1.42 -2.15
N LEU A 13 14.47 -0.81 -3.33
CA LEU A 13 13.23 -0.34 -3.96
C LEU A 13 12.29 -1.49 -4.35
N GLY A 14 12.83 -2.60 -4.87
CA GLY A 14 12.04 -3.80 -5.15
C GLY A 14 11.45 -4.40 -3.88
N SER A 15 12.27 -4.57 -2.84
CA SER A 15 11.82 -5.10 -1.55
C SER A 15 10.76 -4.20 -0.89
N LEU A 16 10.92 -2.88 -0.96
CA LEU A 16 9.93 -1.94 -0.46
C LEU A 16 8.60 -2.06 -1.20
N ARG A 17 8.63 -2.17 -2.53
CA ARG A 17 7.43 -2.40 -3.34
C ARG A 17 6.68 -3.67 -2.90
N ASP A 18 7.40 -4.78 -2.76
CA ASP A 18 6.79 -6.06 -2.40
C ASP A 18 6.16 -6.02 -1.00
N VAL A 19 6.83 -5.38 -0.04
CA VAL A 19 6.29 -5.18 1.32
C VAL A 19 5.04 -4.31 1.31
N LEU A 20 5.02 -3.23 0.53
CA LEU A 20 3.85 -2.36 0.41
C LEU A 20 2.67 -3.09 -0.24
N ASP A 21 2.90 -3.89 -1.28
CA ASP A 21 1.85 -4.65 -1.96
C ASP A 21 1.24 -5.74 -1.06
N ALA A 22 2.09 -6.46 -0.31
CA ALA A 22 1.65 -7.43 0.69
C ALA A 22 0.79 -6.75 1.78
N HIS A 23 1.25 -5.60 2.30
CA HIS A 23 0.52 -4.89 3.34
C HIS A 23 -0.84 -4.36 2.86
N SER A 24 -0.91 -3.89 1.61
CA SER A 24 -2.18 -3.48 0.98
C SER A 24 -3.16 -4.65 0.90
N THR A 25 -2.68 -5.84 0.52
CA THR A 25 -3.49 -7.06 0.44
C THR A 25 -4.03 -7.48 1.80
N ASP A 26 -3.17 -7.48 2.83
CA ASP A 26 -3.57 -7.81 4.21
C ASP A 26 -4.65 -6.85 4.73
N LEU A 27 -4.49 -5.55 4.48
CA LEU A 27 -5.45 -4.53 4.87
C LEU A 27 -6.81 -4.73 4.18
N SER A 28 -6.82 -5.10 2.89
CA SER A 28 -8.05 -5.43 2.16
C SER A 28 -8.73 -6.69 2.70
N ALA A 29 -7.95 -7.70 3.10
CA ALA A 29 -8.48 -8.92 3.71
C ALA A 29 -9.12 -8.64 5.08
N VAL A 30 -8.47 -7.80 5.90
CA VAL A 30 -9.02 -7.34 7.20
C VAL A 30 -10.33 -6.59 6.99
N ALA A 31 -10.38 -5.66 6.04
CA ALA A 31 -11.59 -4.91 5.71
C ALA A 31 -12.76 -5.83 5.29
N THR A 32 -12.47 -6.82 4.44
CA THR A 32 -13.45 -7.83 3.99
C THR A 32 -13.97 -8.68 5.16
N SER A 33 -13.06 -9.08 6.06
CA SER A 33 -13.42 -9.84 7.27
C SER A 33 -14.32 -9.04 8.20
N LEU A 34 -13.98 -7.76 8.46
CA LEU A 34 -14.81 -6.86 9.25
C LEU A 34 -16.20 -6.67 8.64
N GLN A 35 -16.28 -6.48 7.32
CA GLN A 35 -17.56 -6.32 6.62
C GLN A 35 -18.44 -7.57 6.74
N SER A 36 -17.84 -8.76 6.75
CA SER A 36 -18.55 -10.03 6.94
C SER A 36 -19.16 -10.17 8.34
N THR A 37 -18.56 -9.55 9.37
CA THR A 37 -19.13 -9.57 10.74
C THR A 37 -20.39 -8.71 10.87
N GLN A 38 -20.59 -7.75 9.97
CA GLN A 38 -21.76 -6.85 9.98
C GLN A 38 -23.05 -7.52 9.47
N SER A 39 -22.95 -8.71 8.87
CA SER A 39 -24.09 -9.45 8.32
C SER A 39 -24.87 -10.29 9.34
N SER A 40 -24.36 -10.50 10.55
CA SER A 40 -25.08 -11.24 11.62
C SER A 40 -25.90 -10.28 12.48
N GLN A 41 -27.13 -9.97 12.06
CA GLN A 41 -28.01 -9.01 12.77
C GLN A 41 -29.29 -9.62 13.34
N ASP A 42 -29.42 -10.95 13.39
CA ASP A 42 -30.65 -11.55 13.90
C ASP A 42 -30.66 -11.60 15.45
N ALA A 43 -31.61 -10.84 16.02
CA ALA A 43 -32.15 -10.91 17.38
C ALA A 43 -31.37 -10.23 18.54
N LEU A 44 -31.21 -8.90 18.52
CA LEU A 44 -30.67 -8.15 19.68
C LEU A 44 -31.64 -7.13 20.33
N GLY A 45 -32.86 -6.98 19.81
CA GLY A 45 -33.84 -6.01 20.31
C GLY A 45 -33.41 -4.53 20.16
N PRO A 46 -34.22 -3.55 20.62
CA PRO A 46 -34.03 -2.14 20.26
C PRO A 46 -32.73 -1.50 20.77
N ILE A 47 -32.22 -1.95 21.92
CA ILE A 47 -30.93 -1.48 22.47
C ILE A 47 -29.78 -2.11 21.69
N GLY A 48 -29.91 -3.38 21.35
CA GLY A 48 -28.95 -4.10 20.53
C GLY A 48 -28.82 -3.55 19.12
N GLU A 49 -29.93 -3.17 18.48
CA GLU A 49 -29.92 -2.50 17.17
C GLU A 49 -29.16 -1.17 17.22
N ARG A 50 -29.35 -0.36 18.27
CA ARG A 50 -28.61 0.91 18.44
C ARG A 50 -27.12 0.69 18.65
N PHE A 51 -26.76 -0.31 19.45
CA PHE A 51 -25.37 -0.71 19.64
C PHE A 51 -24.75 -1.20 18.32
N MET A 52 -25.43 -2.09 17.59
CA MET A 52 -24.97 -2.59 16.29
C MET A 52 -24.86 -1.47 15.25
N THR A 53 -25.78 -0.50 15.26
CA THR A 53 -25.72 0.69 14.39
C THR A 53 -24.47 1.53 14.68
N ALA A 54 -24.21 1.82 15.96
CA ALA A 54 -23.02 2.57 16.36
C ALA A 54 -21.72 1.80 16.06
N LEU A 55 -21.72 0.49 16.32
CA LEU A 55 -20.62 -0.41 16.02
C LEU A 55 -20.36 -0.46 14.50
N HIS A 56 -21.40 -0.54 13.67
CA HIS A 56 -21.26 -0.54 12.21
C HIS A 56 -20.75 0.78 11.68
N ALA A 57 -21.18 1.92 12.24
CA ALA A 57 -20.65 3.22 11.87
C ALA A 57 -19.15 3.36 12.23
N ALA A 58 -18.75 2.88 13.41
CA ALA A 58 -17.35 2.88 13.84
C ALA A 58 -16.48 1.94 12.99
N ILE A 59 -16.97 0.73 12.73
CA ILE A 59 -16.28 -0.25 11.86
C ILE A 59 -16.19 0.27 10.43
N GLY A 60 -17.25 0.87 9.89
CA GLY A 60 -17.25 1.47 8.54
C GLY A 60 -16.19 2.57 8.39
N THR A 61 -16.09 3.46 9.37
CA THR A 61 -15.05 4.50 9.40
C THR A 61 -13.63 3.90 9.40
N HIS A 62 -13.43 2.78 10.11
CA HIS A 62 -12.15 2.09 10.15
C HIS A 62 -11.85 1.37 8.82
N ILE A 63 -12.84 0.71 8.22
CA ILE A 63 -12.75 0.09 6.89
C ILE A 63 -12.36 1.14 5.83
N ASP A 64 -12.98 2.32 5.85
CA ASP A 64 -12.67 3.41 4.93
C ASP A 64 -11.23 3.93 5.12
N ALA A 65 -10.80 4.10 6.37
CA ALA A 65 -9.44 4.53 6.70
C ALA A 65 -8.39 3.51 6.23
N VAL A 66 -8.65 2.23 6.46
CA VAL A 66 -7.79 1.10 6.05
C VAL A 66 -7.73 1.00 4.51
N THR A 67 -8.87 1.14 3.83
CA THR A 67 -8.93 1.16 2.37
C THR A 67 -8.14 2.34 1.80
N ALA A 68 -8.30 3.54 2.36
CA ALA A 68 -7.55 4.73 1.97
C ALA A 68 -6.04 4.61 2.25
N ALA A 69 -5.65 3.84 3.27
CA ALA A 69 -4.25 3.52 3.52
C ALA A 69 -3.69 2.54 2.48
N SER A 70 -4.42 1.46 2.17
CA SER A 70 -4.08 0.49 1.11
C SER A 70 -3.87 1.17 -0.24
N VAL A 71 -4.77 2.07 -0.66
CA VAL A 71 -4.62 2.84 -1.91
C VAL A 71 -3.34 3.69 -1.91
N ARG A 72 -3.04 4.38 -0.80
CA ARG A 72 -1.83 5.22 -0.68
C ARG A 72 -0.55 4.39 -0.70
N VAL A 73 -0.56 3.25 -0.04
CA VAL A 73 0.54 2.28 -0.01
C VAL A 73 0.77 1.69 -1.42
N GLY A 74 -0.28 1.30 -2.13
CA GLY A 74 -0.20 0.84 -3.51
C GLY A 74 0.32 1.92 -4.47
N ALA A 75 -0.11 3.17 -4.32
CA ALA A 75 0.47 4.28 -5.07
C ALA A 75 1.97 4.47 -4.78
N GLY A 76 2.40 4.26 -3.53
CA GLY A 76 3.81 4.22 -3.16
C GLY A 76 4.59 3.12 -3.88
N ALA A 77 4.02 1.91 -3.96
CA ALA A 77 4.59 0.78 -4.67
C ALA A 77 4.76 1.05 -6.18
N VAL A 78 3.74 1.64 -6.82
CA VAL A 78 3.81 2.07 -8.24
C VAL A 78 4.92 3.10 -8.45
N ASN A 79 5.00 4.11 -7.59
CA ASN A 79 6.01 5.15 -7.68
C ASN A 79 7.43 4.59 -7.47
N ALA A 80 7.61 3.67 -6.52
CA ALA A 80 8.89 2.99 -6.31
C ALA A 80 9.32 2.20 -7.56
N GLY A 81 8.39 1.50 -8.21
CA GLY A 81 8.63 0.80 -9.47
C GLY A 81 8.99 1.73 -10.63
N ALA A 82 8.29 2.86 -10.76
CA ALA A 82 8.58 3.87 -11.79
C ALA A 82 9.97 4.52 -11.60
N ASN A 83 10.32 4.81 -10.34
CA ASN A 83 11.64 5.34 -9.99
C ASN A 83 12.73 4.32 -10.32
N ALA A 84 12.54 3.06 -9.92
CA ALA A 84 13.45 1.98 -10.24
C ALA A 84 13.71 1.89 -11.75
N SER A 85 12.65 1.82 -12.56
CA SER A 85 12.77 1.77 -14.03
C SER A 85 13.51 2.99 -14.59
N SER A 86 13.24 4.18 -14.06
CA SER A 86 13.91 5.42 -14.50
C SER A 86 15.40 5.40 -14.20
N TYR A 87 15.80 4.91 -13.03
CA TYR A 87 17.21 4.79 -12.65
C TYR A 87 17.93 3.71 -13.46
N ASP A 88 17.29 2.59 -13.77
CA ASP A 88 17.85 1.56 -14.64
C ASP A 88 18.13 2.11 -16.05
N VAL A 89 17.18 2.82 -16.65
CA VAL A 89 17.36 3.48 -17.95
C VAL A 89 18.49 4.51 -17.91
N ALA A 90 18.56 5.33 -16.86
CA ALA A 90 19.64 6.30 -16.70
C ALA A 90 21.01 5.61 -16.54
N GLY A 91 21.08 4.49 -15.82
CA GLY A 91 22.27 3.66 -15.67
C GLY A 91 22.74 3.07 -16.98
N GLN A 92 21.82 2.51 -17.78
CA GLN A 92 22.12 1.98 -19.11
C GLN A 92 22.64 3.08 -20.06
N GLN A 93 22.02 4.26 -20.05
CA GLN A 93 22.47 5.41 -20.86
C GLN A 93 23.84 5.91 -20.43
N ALA A 94 24.12 5.96 -19.13
CA ALA A 94 25.42 6.33 -18.60
C ALA A 94 26.49 5.30 -19.02
N ALA A 95 26.20 4.01 -18.89
CA ALA A 95 27.09 2.93 -19.30
C ALA A 95 27.38 2.96 -20.81
N ALA A 96 26.39 3.29 -21.65
CA ALA A 96 26.55 3.40 -23.10
C ALA A 96 27.45 4.58 -23.53
N ARG A 97 27.64 5.58 -22.67
CA ARG A 97 28.51 6.75 -22.93
C ARG A 97 29.92 6.59 -22.40
N LEU A 98 30.19 5.56 -21.59
CA LEU A 98 31.54 5.28 -21.10
C LEU A 98 32.39 4.65 -22.22
N PRO A 99 33.66 5.05 -22.39
CA PRO A 99 34.56 4.40 -23.32
C PRO A 99 34.68 2.91 -22.98
N ARG A 100 34.53 2.04 -23.98
CA ARG A 100 34.89 0.62 -23.83
C ARG A 100 36.42 0.54 -23.80
N VAL A 101 36.98 0.41 -22.60
CA VAL A 101 38.38 0.01 -22.39
C VAL A 101 38.52 -1.50 -22.54
#